data_AF-A0A957UH13-F1
#
_entry.id   AF-A0A957UH13-F1
#
_cell.length_a   1.000
_cell.length_b   1.000
_cell.length_c   1.000
_cell.angle_alpha   90.00
_cell.angle_beta   90.00
_cell.angle_gamma   90.00
#
_symmetry.space_group_name_H-M   'P 1'
#
loop_
_entity.id
_entity.type
_entity.pdbx_description
1 polymer ?
#
loop_
_entity_poly.entity_id
_entity_poly.type
_entity_poly.pdbx_seq_one_letter_code
_entity_poly.pdbx_strand_id
1 'polypeptide(L)' 'LSMDRAIVLSEGTEIRMRAYADHAAMLTVDGQFVVAIEDGDEVVVEGSPHKARFVRIRERSYFYQALMEKLRWTE' A
#
# COMPACT_ATOMS: atom_id res chain seq x y z
N LEU A 1 19.54 3.86 -7.61
CA LEU A 1 18.10 3.52 -7.70
C LEU A 1 17.40 4.78 -8.21
N SER A 2 16.72 4.76 -9.36
CA SER A 2 15.82 5.88 -9.71
C SER A 2 14.59 5.71 -8.81
N MET A 3 14.31 6.71 -7.97
CA MET A 3 13.17 6.71 -7.05
C MET A 3 11.83 6.97 -7.74
N ASP A 4 11.85 7.11 -9.06
CA ASP A 4 10.71 7.58 -9.86
C ASP A 4 9.96 6.39 -10.50
N ARG A 5 10.29 5.16 -10.09
CA ARG A 5 9.70 3.93 -10.61
C ARG A 5 9.13 3.08 -9.49
N ALA A 6 7.99 2.45 -9.76
CA ALA A 6 7.42 1.46 -8.87
C ALA A 6 8.35 0.26 -8.72
N ILE A 7 8.46 -0.26 -7.50
CA ILE A 7 9.23 -1.45 -7.15
C ILE A 7 8.26 -2.47 -6.55
N VAL A 8 8.36 -3.73 -6.99
CA VAL A 8 7.62 -4.85 -6.42
C VAL A 8 8.59 -5.68 -5.59
N LEU A 9 8.28 -5.85 -4.30
CA LEU A 9 9.08 -6.61 -3.35
C LEU A 9 8.44 -7.97 -3.07
N SER A 10 9.24 -8.94 -2.64
CA SER A 10 8.76 -10.26 -2.22
C SER A 10 7.85 -10.18 -0.99
N GLU A 11 6.96 -11.17 -0.83
CA GLU A 11 6.18 -11.33 0.39
C GLU A 11 7.11 -11.52 1.59
N GLY A 12 6.78 -10.87 2.72
CA GLY A 12 7.57 -10.94 3.95
C GLY A 12 8.75 -9.96 4.03
N THR A 13 9.01 -9.18 2.98
CA THR A 13 9.99 -8.10 3.04
C THR A 13 9.53 -7.02 4.01
N GLU A 14 10.38 -6.69 4.98
CA GLU A 14 10.23 -5.52 5.84
C GLU A 14 10.81 -4.28 5.13
N ILE A 15 10.07 -3.18 5.17
CA ILE A 15 10.50 -1.90 4.64
C ILE A 15 10.70 -0.95 5.81
N ARG A 16 11.90 -0.37 5.92
CA ARG A 16 12.19 0.71 6.88
C ARG A 16 12.43 2.00 6.15
N MET A 17 11.74 3.06 6.57
CA MET A 17 11.89 4.40 6.04
C MET A 17 12.20 5.34 7.20
N ARG A 18 13.29 6.09 7.09
CA ARG A 18 13.62 7.16 8.03
C ARG A 18 13.10 8.48 7.49
N ALA A 19 12.30 9.18 8.30
CA ALA A 19 11.81 10.49 7.96
C ALA A 19 12.95 11.51 8.09
N TYR A 20 13.18 12.25 7.02
CA TYR A 20 13.96 13.49 7.03
C TYR A 20 12.98 14.58 6.62
N ALA A 21 12.51 15.34 7.58
CA ALA A 21 11.37 16.23 7.40
C ALA A 21 11.75 17.64 7.88
N ASP A 22 11.89 18.56 6.93
CA ASP A 22 11.97 20.01 7.17
C ASP A 22 10.59 20.66 7.32
N HIS A 23 9.52 19.87 7.18
CA HIS A 23 8.12 20.26 7.33
C HIS A 23 7.24 19.05 7.72
N ALA A 24 6.08 19.32 8.31
CA ALA A 24 5.19 18.30 8.87
C ALA A 24 4.85 17.18 7.86
N ALA A 25 5.29 15.96 8.16
CA ALA A 25 4.95 14.76 7.41
C ALA A 25 3.79 14.01 8.09
N MET A 26 3.01 13.29 7.30
CA MET A 26 1.88 12.49 7.80
C MET A 26 1.88 11.12 7.14
N LEU A 27 1.64 10.09 7.96
CA LEU A 27 1.34 8.73 7.52
C LEU A 27 -0.18 8.53 7.60
N THR A 28 -0.77 8.05 6.50
CA THR A 28 -2.18 7.64 6.48
C THR A 28 -2.31 6.13 6.28
N VAL A 29 -3.18 5.50 7.07
CA VAL A 29 -3.52 4.07 6.94
C VAL A 29 -4.92 3.96 6.40
N ASP A 30 -5.07 3.35 5.21
CA ASP A 30 -6.32 3.20 4.46
C ASP A 30 -7.12 4.50 4.26
N GLY A 31 -6.48 5.67 4.42
CA GLY A 31 -7.13 6.98 4.41
C GLY A 31 -8.03 7.28 5.62
N GLN A 32 -8.01 6.43 6.65
CA GLN A 32 -8.88 6.56 7.83
C GLN A 32 -8.13 7.03 9.08
N PHE A 33 -6.89 6.56 9.26
CA PHE A 33 -6.04 6.95 10.37
C PHE A 33 -4.94 7.87 9.87
N VAL A 34 -4.68 8.93 10.62
CA VAL A 34 -3.61 9.89 10.33
C VAL A 34 -2.67 9.93 11.52
N VAL A 35 -1.39 9.72 11.27
CA VAL A 35 -0.33 9.77 12.27
C VAL A 35 0.66 10.84 11.82
N ALA A 36 0.97 11.79 12.70
CA ALA A 36 2.03 12.76 12.46
C ALA A 36 3.39 12.04 12.51
N ILE A 37 4.28 12.38 11.58
CA ILE A 37 5.63 11.84 11.51
C ILE A 37 6.60 13.00 11.75
N GLU A 38 7.45 12.85 12.76
CA GLU A 38 8.46 13.83 13.14
C GLU A 38 9.81 13.55 12.46
N ASP A 39 10.71 14.53 12.46
CA ASP A 39 12.05 14.35 11.92
C ASP A 39 12.81 13.28 12.72
N GLY A 40 13.46 12.35 12.02
CA GLY A 40 14.19 11.24 12.63
C GLY A 40 13.33 10.03 12.99
N ASP A 41 12.00 10.09 12.87
CA ASP A 41 11.13 8.93 13.04
C ASP A 41 11.45 7.82 12.03
N GLU A 42 11.18 6.59 12.43
CA GLU A 42 11.31 5.41 11.58
C GLU A 42 9.94 4.76 11.36
N VAL A 43 9.54 4.68 10.10
CA VAL A 43 8.33 3.97 9.66
C VAL A 43 8.75 2.57 9.21
N VAL A 44 8.23 1.55 9.90
CA VAL A 44 8.45 0.15 9.58
C VAL A 44 7.16 -0.44 9.00
N VAL A 45 7.24 -1.03 7.82
CA VAL A 45 6.12 -1.66 7.13
C VAL A 45 6.44 -3.14 6.90
N GLU A 46 5.56 -4.00 7.38
CA GLU A 46 5.65 -5.45 7.21
C GLU A 46 4.30 -6.07 6.83
N GLY A 47 4.33 -7.29 6.34
CA GLY A 47 3.11 -8.08 6.14
C GLY A 47 2.49 -8.48 7.48
N SER A 48 1.28 -8.01 7.76
CA SER A 48 0.58 -8.34 9.01
C SER A 48 0.38 -9.85 9.18
N PRO A 49 0.56 -10.40 10.39
CA PRO A 49 0.21 -11.80 10.68
C PRO A 49 -1.29 -12.07 10.57
N HIS A 50 -2.11 -11.02 10.62
CA HIS A 50 -3.56 -11.09 10.51
C HIS A 50 -4.02 -10.82 9.08
N LYS A 51 -4.34 -11.89 8.35
CA LYS A 51 -4.85 -11.79 6.98
C LYS A 51 -6.31 -11.32 6.97
N ALA A 52 -6.59 -10.28 6.19
CA ALA A 52 -7.96 -9.90 5.86
C ALA A 52 -8.65 -11.04 5.10
N ARG A 53 -9.88 -11.38 5.51
CA ARG A 53 -10.68 -12.47 4.93
C ARG A 53 -11.89 -11.90 4.23
N PHE A 54 -11.88 -11.94 2.90
CA PHE A 54 -12.98 -11.45 2.07
C PHE A 54 -13.80 -12.63 1.54
N VAL A 55 -15.13 -12.56 1.66
CA VAL A 55 -16.04 -13.51 1.03
C VAL A 55 -16.03 -13.27 -0.47
N ARG A 56 -15.79 -14.33 -1.25
CA ARG A 56 -15.87 -14.28 -2.72
C ARG A 56 -17.16 -14.97 -3.17
N ILE A 57 -18.09 -14.19 -3.71
CA ILE A 57 -19.41 -14.66 -4.16
C ILE A 57 -19.39 -15.10 -5.64
N ARG A 58 -18.51 -14.51 -6.45
CA ARG A 58 -18.40 -14.79 -7.90
C ARG A 58 -17.25 -15.74 -8.22
N GLU A 59 -17.26 -16.28 -9.43
CA GLU A 59 -16.19 -17.15 -9.92
C GLU A 59 -14.82 -16.44 -9.93
N ARG A 60 -13.73 -17.23 -9.89
CA ARG A 60 -12.35 -16.71 -9.82
C ARG A 60 -11.98 -15.82 -11.00
N SER A 61 -12.55 -16.07 -12.17
CA SER A 61 -12.36 -15.30 -13.40
C SER A 61 -12.89 -13.86 -13.31
N TYR A 62 -13.82 -13.57 -12.37
CA TYR A 62 -14.47 -12.27 -12.29
C TYR A 62 -13.53 -11.12 -11.93
N PHE A 63 -12.40 -11.39 -11.26
CA PHE A 63 -11.48 -10.33 -10.83
C PHE A 63 -11.01 -9.44 -11.98
N TYR A 64 -10.57 -10.04 -13.09
CA TYR A 64 -10.07 -9.29 -14.23
C TYR A 64 -11.18 -8.48 -14.92
N GLN A 65 -12.38 -9.04 -15.07
CA GLN A 65 -13.52 -8.31 -15.62
C GLN A 65 -13.85 -7.07 -14.79
N ALA A 66 -13.95 -7.22 -13.46
CA ALA A 66 -14.21 -6.13 -12.54
C ALA A 66 -13.09 -5.07 -12.54
N LEU A 67 -11.83 -5.49 -12.69
CA LEU A 67 -10.69 -4.58 -12.78
C LEU A 67 -10.77 -3.73 -14.04
N MET A 68 -10.99 -4.35 -15.21
CA MET A 68 -11.07 -3.67 -16.50
C MET A 68 -12.21 -2.66 -16.55
N GLU A 69 -13.39 -3.06 -16.06
CA GLU A 69 -14.57 -2.19 -15.95
C GLU A 69 -14.27 -0.95 -15.09
N LYS A 70 -13.67 -1.13 -13.90
CA LYS A 70 -13.33 -0.03 -13.00
C LYS A 70 -12.29 0.92 -13.56
N LEU A 71 -11.32 0.40 -14.30
CA LEU A 71 -10.30 1.21 -14.97
C LEU A 71 -10.80 1.93 -16.22
N ARG A 72 -12.08 1.71 -16.61
CA ARG A 72 -12.67 2.24 -17.85
C ARG A 72 -11.81 1.92 -19.06
N TRP A 73 -11.24 0.72 -19.09
CA TRP A 73 -10.44 0.28 -20.22
C TRP A 73 -11.41 0.00 -21.38
N THR A 74 -11.45 0.92 -22.35
CA THR A 74 -12.17 0.77 -23.63
C THR A 74 -11.52 -0.31 -24.48
N GLU A 75 -12.32 -1.23 -25.01
CA GLU A 75 -11.99 -1.94 -26.25
C GLU A 75 -11.78 -0.96 -27.41
#